data_AF-A0ABD1W6L3-F1
#
_entry.id   AF-A0ABD1W6L3-F1
#
_cell.length_a   1.000
_cell.length_b   1.000
_cell.length_c   1.000
_cell.angle_alpha   90.00
_cell.angle_beta   90.00
_cell.angle_gamma   90.00
#
_symmetry.space_group_name_H-M   'P 1'
#
loop_
_entity.id
_entity.type
_entity.pdbx_description
1 polymer ?
#
loop_
_entity_poly.entity_id
_entity_poly.type
_entity_poly.pdbx_seq_one_letter_code
_entity_poly.pdbx_strand_id
1 'polypeptide(L)'
;MDEFSKRFDLAKQAQEVTAKALAYANAQRESMMEKITQLEEANAQRDGLLDKIGQLDEVAESLKSENLSLKEHTDDVVKAGVENFRSQFEFTPYYENLQAFFVNFGARQVLTEVKELHPNLDLSIIEANYPSLEEAEDGADQLPADGAEDSVDQPPAAGDEDSADQPPASGA
;
A
#
# COMPACT_ATOMS: atom_id res chain seq x y z
N MET A 1 26.67 -11.95 -92.12
CA MET A 1 26.35 -11.64 -90.72
C MET A 1 26.42 -12.93 -89.94
N ASP A 2 27.56 -13.14 -89.28
CA ASP A 2 28.06 -14.44 -88.82
C ASP A 2 27.38 -14.96 -87.56
N GLU A 3 27.22 -16.27 -87.51
CA GLU A 3 26.71 -17.04 -86.36
C GLU A 3 27.48 -16.77 -85.06
N PHE A 4 28.75 -16.40 -85.18
CA PHE A 4 29.62 -15.97 -84.08
C PHE A 4 29.07 -14.75 -83.34
N SER A 5 28.57 -13.74 -84.07
CA SER A 5 28.03 -12.51 -83.46
C SER A 5 26.79 -12.82 -82.60
N LYS A 6 25.90 -13.70 -83.09
CA LYS A 6 24.72 -14.12 -82.34
C LYS A 6 25.07 -14.88 -81.06
N ARG A 7 26.08 -15.75 -81.11
CA ARG A 7 26.54 -16.50 -79.92
C ARG A 7 27.21 -15.58 -78.90
N PHE A 8 27.97 -14.58 -79.36
CA PHE A 8 28.58 -13.59 -78.49
C PHE A 8 27.53 -12.71 -77.79
N ASP A 9 26.53 -12.22 -78.53
CA ASP A 9 25.44 -11.43 -77.96
C ASP A 9 24.62 -12.24 -76.94
N LEU A 10 24.35 -13.51 -77.24
CA LEU A 10 23.65 -14.41 -76.32
C LEU A 10 24.46 -14.67 -75.05
N ALA A 11 25.77 -14.90 -75.16
CA ALA A 11 26.64 -15.09 -73.99
C ALA A 11 26.67 -13.84 -73.10
N LYS A 12 26.72 -12.65 -73.71
CA LYS A 12 26.64 -11.38 -72.98
C LYS A 12 25.30 -11.21 -72.27
N GLN A 13 24.19 -11.50 -72.95
CA GLN A 13 22.86 -11.44 -72.34
C GLN A 13 22.71 -12.43 -71.18
N ALA A 14 23.22 -13.66 -71.33
CA ALA A 14 23.22 -14.67 -70.27
C ALA A 14 24.05 -14.23 -69.06
N GLN A 15 25.20 -13.60 -69.29
CA GLN A 15 26.03 -13.04 -68.22
C GLN A 15 25.30 -11.91 -67.48
N GLU A 16 24.63 -11.00 -68.18
CA GLU A 16 23.85 -9.92 -67.58
C GLU A 16 22.67 -10.43 -66.75
N VAL A 17 21.95 -11.44 -67.24
CA VAL A 17 20.84 -12.07 -66.49
C VAL A 17 21.36 -12.75 -65.22
N THR A 18 22.48 -13.46 -65.32
CA THR A 18 23.11 -14.14 -64.17
C THR A 18 23.57 -13.13 -63.12
N ALA A 19 24.19 -12.03 -63.56
CA ALA A 19 24.62 -10.95 -62.66
C ALA A 19 23.43 -10.28 -61.95
N LYS A 20 22.33 -10.02 -62.66
CA LYS A 20 21.09 -9.47 -62.06
C LYS A 20 20.45 -10.43 -61.07
N ALA A 21 20.40 -11.72 -61.39
CA ALA A 21 19.86 -12.74 -60.49
C ALA A 21 20.71 -12.85 -59.20
N LEU A 22 22.03 -12.80 -59.32
CA LEU A 22 22.94 -12.81 -58.18
C LEU A 22 22.77 -11.55 -57.31
N ALA A 23 22.68 -10.37 -57.93
CA ALA A 23 22.46 -9.12 -57.20
C ALA A 23 21.13 -9.13 -56.43
N TYR A 24 20.06 -9.64 -57.06
CA TYR A 24 18.76 -9.80 -56.41
C TYR A 24 18.82 -10.77 -55.23
N ALA A 25 19.44 -11.94 -55.42
CA ALA A 25 19.60 -12.92 -54.35
C ALA A 25 20.43 -12.37 -53.18
N ASN A 26 21.47 -11.59 -53.46
CA ASN A 26 22.28 -10.95 -52.42
C ASN A 26 21.49 -9.89 -51.65
N ALA A 27 20.73 -9.03 -52.33
CA ALA A 27 19.87 -8.04 -51.68
C ALA A 27 18.79 -8.71 -50.80
N GLN A 28 18.19 -9.81 -51.28
CA GLN A 28 17.23 -10.57 -50.50
C GLN A 28 17.88 -11.21 -49.26
N ARG A 29 19.10 -11.75 -49.40
CA ARG A 29 19.87 -12.30 -48.28
C ARG A 29 20.19 -11.24 -47.23
N GLU A 30 20.61 -10.05 -47.65
CA GLU A 30 20.89 -8.93 -46.74
C GLU A 30 19.64 -8.49 -45.98
N SER A 31 18.51 -8.35 -46.68
CA SER A 31 17.22 -8.04 -46.03
C SER A 31 16.78 -9.14 -45.04
N MET A 32 17.03 -10.42 -45.35
CA MET A 32 16.74 -11.51 -44.41
C MET A 32 17.64 -11.46 -43.19
N MET A 33 18.93 -11.18 -43.35
CA MET A 33 19.85 -11.03 -42.22
C MET A 33 19.44 -9.89 -41.30
N GLU A 34 19.06 -8.74 -41.85
CA GLU A 34 18.57 -7.60 -41.06
C GLU A 34 17.33 -7.97 -40.24
N LYS A 35 16.37 -8.69 -40.84
CA LYS A 35 15.19 -9.19 -40.12
C LYS A 35 15.54 -10.19 -39.02
N ILE A 36 16.53 -11.06 -39.25
CA ILE A 36 16.99 -12.01 -38.23
C ILE A 36 17.57 -11.24 -37.03
N THR A 37 18.42 -10.24 -37.27
CA THR A 37 18.98 -9.42 -36.19
C THR A 37 17.88 -8.68 -35.42
N GLN A 38 16.90 -8.10 -36.11
CA GLN A 38 15.76 -7.46 -35.43
C GLN A 38 14.94 -8.44 -34.58
N LEU A 39 14.75 -9.68 -35.05
CA LEU A 39 14.06 -10.72 -34.28
C LEU A 39 14.87 -11.18 -33.05
N GLU A 40 16.20 -11.27 -33.17
CA GLU A 40 17.09 -11.59 -32.06
C GLU A 40 17.03 -10.51 -30.97
N GLU A 41 17.06 -9.23 -31.35
CA GLU A 41 16.91 -8.11 -30.43
C GLU A 41 15.53 -8.11 -29.74
N ALA A 42 14.46 -8.34 -30.50
CA ALA A 42 13.11 -8.42 -29.96
C ALA A 42 12.95 -9.59 -28.97
N ASN A 43 13.59 -10.74 -29.25
CA ASN A 43 13.59 -11.88 -28.33
C ASN A 43 14.34 -11.56 -27.04
N ALA A 44 15.51 -10.90 -27.11
CA ALA A 44 16.24 -10.48 -25.92
C ALA A 44 15.42 -9.50 -25.06
N GLN A 45 14.71 -8.56 -25.69
CA GLN A 45 13.80 -7.66 -24.98
C GLN A 45 12.65 -8.41 -24.31
N ARG A 46 12.02 -9.36 -25.01
CA ARG A 46 10.95 -10.20 -24.46
C ARG A 46 11.43 -10.97 -23.24
N ASP A 47 12.61 -11.58 -23.30
CA ASP A 47 13.15 -12.36 -22.19
C ASP A 47 13.43 -11.47 -20.97
N GLY A 48 13.93 -10.24 -21.18
CA GLY A 48 14.07 -9.24 -20.11
C GLY A 48 12.74 -8.75 -19.53
N LEU A 49 11.65 -8.74 -20.31
CA LEU A 49 10.31 -8.43 -19.79
C LEU A 49 9.75 -9.59 -18.97
N LEU A 50 9.97 -10.83 -19.37
CA LEU A 50 9.53 -12.01 -18.60
C LEU A 50 10.19 -12.07 -17.23
N ASP A 51 11.48 -11.74 -17.14
CA ASP A 51 12.20 -11.65 -15.85
C ASP A 51 11.57 -10.59 -14.92
N LYS A 52 11.26 -9.41 -15.45
CA LYS A 52 10.59 -8.35 -14.68
C LYS A 52 9.18 -8.75 -14.21
N ILE A 53 8.43 -9.49 -15.03
CA ILE A 53 7.11 -10.01 -14.63
C ILE A 53 7.27 -10.96 -13.44
N GLY A 54 8.26 -11.86 -13.47
CA GLY A 54 8.55 -12.75 -12.34
C GLY A 54 8.88 -11.98 -11.06
N GLN A 55 9.72 -10.95 -11.14
CA GLN A 55 10.04 -10.10 -9.99
C GLN A 55 8.79 -9.37 -9.44
N LEU A 56 7.89 -8.92 -10.31
CA LEU A 56 6.65 -8.27 -9.89
C LEU A 56 5.69 -9.25 -9.19
N ASP A 57 5.61 -10.50 -9.66
CA ASP A 57 4.80 -11.54 -9.02
C ASP A 57 5.32 -11.86 -7.61
N GLU A 58 6.64 -11.93 -7.42
CA GLU A 58 7.26 -12.10 -6.09
C GLU A 58 6.94 -10.95 -5.14
N VAL A 59 7.06 -9.71 -5.63
CA VAL A 59 6.70 -8.50 -4.85
C VAL A 59 5.21 -8.50 -4.49
N ALA A 60 4.33 -8.88 -5.43
CA ALA A 60 2.89 -8.92 -5.19
C ALA A 60 2.52 -9.93 -4.08
N GLU A 61 3.09 -11.13 -4.10
CA GLU A 61 2.84 -12.12 -3.03
C GLU A 61 3.47 -11.69 -1.69
N SER A 62 4.63 -11.02 -1.70
CA SER A 62 5.21 -10.43 -0.48
C SER A 62 4.28 -9.38 0.14
N LEU A 63 3.80 -8.42 -0.67
CA LEU A 63 2.91 -7.36 -0.21
C LEU A 63 1.57 -7.91 0.31
N LYS A 64 1.07 -8.99 -0.31
CA LYS A 64 -0.15 -9.66 0.13
C LYS A 64 0.03 -10.35 1.49
N SER A 65 1.17 -11.01 1.71
CA SER A 65 1.54 -11.59 3.00
C SER A 65 1.68 -10.52 4.09
N GLU A 66 2.37 -9.42 3.78
CA GLU A 66 2.53 -8.30 4.69
C GLU A 66 1.19 -7.65 5.07
N ASN A 67 0.30 -7.43 4.10
CA ASN A 67 -1.05 -6.91 4.38
C ASN A 67 -1.86 -7.85 5.28
N LEU A 68 -1.74 -9.17 5.10
CA LEU A 68 -2.43 -10.13 5.97
C LEU A 68 -1.90 -10.04 7.41
N SER A 69 -0.58 -9.97 7.58
CA SER A 69 0.07 -9.80 8.88
C SER A 69 -0.34 -8.50 9.57
N LEU A 70 -0.34 -7.39 8.82
CA LEU A 70 -0.77 -6.08 9.35
C LEU A 70 -2.24 -6.09 9.76
N LYS A 71 -3.10 -6.77 9.00
CA LYS A 71 -4.52 -6.93 9.36
C LYS A 71 -4.67 -7.73 10.65
N GLU A 72 -4.00 -8.86 10.78
CA GLU A 72 -4.05 -9.68 12.00
C GLU A 72 -3.54 -8.89 13.21
N HIS A 73 -2.43 -8.14 13.06
CA HIS A 73 -1.91 -7.29 14.11
C HIS A 73 -2.89 -6.17 14.51
N THR A 74 -3.55 -5.56 13.53
CA THR A 74 -4.56 -4.51 13.78
C THR A 74 -5.75 -5.10 14.54
N ASP A 75 -6.24 -6.26 14.12
CA ASP A 75 -7.35 -6.96 14.79
C ASP A 75 -7.00 -7.29 16.26
N ASP A 76 -5.78 -7.75 16.51
CA ASP A 76 -5.28 -8.04 17.87
C ASP A 76 -5.17 -6.76 18.73
N VAL A 77 -4.61 -5.67 18.19
CA VAL A 77 -4.49 -4.39 18.89
C VAL A 77 -5.87 -3.80 19.20
N VAL A 78 -6.80 -3.83 18.24
CA VAL A 78 -8.17 -3.37 18.43
C VAL A 78 -8.87 -4.19 19.50
N LYS A 79 -8.75 -5.51 19.44
CA LYS A 79 -9.35 -6.41 20.44
C LYS A 79 -8.79 -6.13 21.85
N ALA A 80 -7.48 -6.01 21.99
CA ALA A 80 -6.85 -5.66 23.26
C ALA A 80 -7.30 -4.28 23.76
N GLY A 81 -7.46 -3.30 22.86
CA GLY A 81 -7.98 -1.98 23.19
C GLY A 81 -9.43 -2.02 23.71
N VAL A 82 -10.30 -2.78 23.04
CA VAL A 82 -11.71 -2.97 23.45
C VAL A 82 -11.80 -3.69 24.79
N GLU A 83 -11.00 -4.75 25.01
CA GLU A 83 -10.97 -5.48 26.28
C GLU A 83 -10.46 -4.61 27.43
N ASN A 84 -9.39 -3.83 27.21
CA ASN A 84 -8.88 -2.89 28.19
C ASN A 84 -9.93 -1.81 28.52
N PHE A 85 -10.56 -1.23 27.51
CA PHE A 85 -11.64 -0.26 27.70
C PHE A 85 -12.79 -0.85 28.50
N ARG A 86 -13.27 -2.04 28.14
CA ARG A 86 -14.32 -2.73 28.87
C ARG A 86 -13.94 -2.95 30.32
N SER A 87 -12.75 -3.48 30.61
CA SER A 87 -12.33 -3.76 31.98
C SER A 87 -12.28 -2.50 32.87
N GLN A 88 -12.04 -1.32 32.31
CA GLN A 88 -12.01 -0.05 33.04
C GLN A 88 -13.40 0.57 33.25
N PHE A 89 -14.34 0.36 32.32
CA PHE A 89 -15.61 1.10 32.30
C PHE A 89 -16.86 0.23 32.46
N GLU A 90 -16.76 -1.11 32.49
CA GLU A 90 -17.89 -2.06 32.54
C GLU A 90 -18.82 -1.86 33.75
N PHE A 91 -18.34 -1.23 34.83
CA PHE A 91 -19.15 -0.90 36.03
C PHE A 91 -19.59 0.57 36.11
N THR A 92 -19.34 1.38 35.07
CA THR A 92 -19.80 2.77 35.04
C THR A 92 -21.23 2.86 34.48
N PRO A 93 -22.12 3.67 35.08
CA PRO A 93 -23.51 3.81 34.64
C PRO A 93 -23.68 4.39 33.23
N TYR A 94 -22.58 4.82 32.58
CA TYR A 94 -22.56 5.41 31.24
C TYR A 94 -21.78 4.56 30.23
N TYR A 95 -21.49 3.28 30.52
CA TYR A 95 -20.69 2.41 29.67
C TYR A 95 -21.17 2.38 28.21
N GLU A 96 -22.48 2.25 27.98
CA GLU A 96 -23.07 2.24 26.63
C GLU A 96 -22.85 3.58 25.89
N ASN A 97 -22.95 4.71 26.60
CA ASN A 97 -22.72 6.05 26.03
C ASN A 97 -21.24 6.27 25.72
N LEU A 98 -20.34 5.82 26.59
CA LEU A 98 -18.89 5.91 26.35
C LEU A 98 -18.46 4.99 25.20
N GLN A 99 -18.99 3.78 25.12
CA GLN A 99 -18.72 2.85 24.02
C GLN A 99 -19.17 3.46 22.67
N ALA A 100 -20.38 4.02 22.60
CA ALA A 100 -20.89 4.70 21.42
C ALA A 100 -20.03 5.91 21.02
N PHE A 101 -19.57 6.69 22.01
CA PHE A 101 -18.66 7.82 21.79
C PHE A 101 -17.33 7.38 21.15
N PHE A 102 -16.65 6.37 21.71
CA PHE A 102 -15.36 5.93 21.18
C PHE A 102 -15.47 5.28 19.80
N VAL A 103 -16.56 4.56 19.53
CA VAL A 103 -16.83 4.02 18.18
C VAL A 103 -17.02 5.14 17.17
N ASN A 104 -17.79 6.18 17.50
CA ASN A 104 -18.01 7.31 16.62
C ASN A 104 -16.72 8.14 16.42
N PHE A 105 -15.95 8.37 17.49
CA PHE A 105 -14.65 9.03 17.43
C PHE A 105 -13.65 8.26 16.56
N GLY A 106 -13.54 6.94 16.74
CA GLY A 106 -12.66 6.08 15.94
C GLY A 106 -13.06 6.04 14.47
N ALA A 107 -14.35 5.89 14.18
CA ALA A 107 -14.87 5.91 12.81
C ALA A 107 -14.55 7.24 12.09
N ARG A 108 -14.60 8.37 12.80
CA ARG A 108 -14.23 9.69 12.28
C ARG A 108 -12.74 9.85 11.98
N GLN A 109 -11.87 9.33 12.85
CA GLN A 109 -10.43 9.37 12.62
C GLN A 109 -10.06 8.57 11.37
N VAL A 110 -10.63 7.37 11.21
CA VAL A 110 -10.45 6.55 10.00
C VAL A 110 -10.99 7.26 8.77
N LEU A 111 -12.17 7.88 8.86
CA LEU A 111 -12.73 8.64 7.73
C LEU A 111 -11.85 9.81 7.29
N THR A 112 -11.23 10.48 8.26
CA THR A 112 -10.33 11.61 8.01
C THR A 112 -9.08 11.15 7.26
N GLU A 113 -8.44 10.07 7.71
CA GLU A 113 -7.27 9.49 7.02
C GLU A 113 -7.62 9.00 5.60
N VAL A 114 -8.78 8.38 5.41
CA VAL A 114 -9.22 7.93 4.08
C VAL A 114 -9.44 9.11 3.14
N LYS A 115 -9.97 10.25 3.62
CA LYS A 115 -10.08 11.48 2.81
C LYS A 115 -8.73 12.07 2.45
N GLU A 116 -7.78 12.06 3.36
CA GLU A 116 -6.43 12.57 3.11
C GLU A 116 -5.70 11.74 2.05
N LEU A 117 -5.84 10.41 2.09
CA LEU A 117 -5.24 9.48 1.13
C LEU A 117 -5.99 9.45 -0.22
N HIS A 118 -7.31 9.66 -0.20
CA HIS A 118 -8.18 9.54 -1.37
C HIS A 118 -9.17 10.73 -1.48
N PRO A 119 -8.70 11.93 -1.84
CA PRO A 119 -9.51 13.16 -1.80
C PRO A 119 -10.68 13.20 -2.80
N ASN A 120 -10.67 12.31 -3.80
CA ASN A 120 -11.73 12.22 -4.82
C ASN A 120 -12.78 11.15 -4.48
N LEU A 121 -12.62 10.41 -3.38
CA LEU A 121 -13.56 9.38 -2.97
C LEU A 121 -14.76 10.03 -2.29
N ASP A 122 -15.96 9.81 -2.82
CA ASP A 122 -17.20 10.29 -2.19
C ASP A 122 -17.54 9.43 -0.97
N LEU A 123 -17.36 10.01 0.22
CA LEU A 123 -17.64 9.39 1.51
C LEU A 123 -18.91 9.93 2.17
N SER A 124 -19.70 10.76 1.47
CA SER A 124 -20.85 11.47 2.03
C SER A 124 -21.90 10.55 2.68
N ILE A 125 -22.10 9.35 2.14
CA ILE A 125 -23.01 8.33 2.69
C ILE A 125 -22.49 7.79 4.04
N ILE A 126 -21.19 7.64 4.20
CA ILE A 126 -20.58 7.12 5.43
C ILE A 126 -20.51 8.24 6.48
N GLU A 127 -20.22 9.47 6.06
CA GLU A 127 -20.24 10.65 6.94
C GLU A 127 -21.60 10.88 7.60
N ALA A 128 -22.69 10.64 6.87
CA ALA A 128 -24.05 10.76 7.41
C ALA A 128 -24.36 9.79 8.56
N ASN A 129 -23.61 8.68 8.68
CA ASN A 129 -23.78 7.70 9.76
C ASN A 129 -22.92 7.99 10.99
N TYR A 130 -21.98 8.94 10.90
CA TYR A 130 -21.03 9.30 11.98
C TYR A 130 -21.00 10.83 12.18
N PRO A 131 -22.07 11.42 12.75
CA PRO A 131 -22.22 12.86 12.97
C PRO A 131 -21.11 13.42 13.88
N SER A 132 -20.91 14.74 13.83
CA SER A 132 -19.81 15.39 14.55
C SER A 132 -19.96 15.38 16.06
N LEU A 133 -18.85 15.50 16.79
CA LEU A 133 -18.92 15.63 18.25
C LEU A 133 -19.81 16.82 18.64
N GLU A 134 -19.77 17.92 17.88
CA GLU A 134 -20.68 19.08 18.05
C GLU A 134 -22.16 18.71 17.77
N GLU A 135 -22.45 17.83 16.81
CA GLU A 135 -23.82 17.35 16.55
C GLU A 135 -24.28 16.26 17.55
N ALA A 136 -23.34 15.56 18.18
CA ALA A 136 -23.61 14.60 19.26
C ALA A 136 -23.82 15.29 20.62
N GLU A 137 -23.24 16.48 20.84
CA GLU A 137 -23.47 17.32 22.01
C GLU A 137 -24.93 17.81 22.09
N ASP A 138 -25.58 18.14 20.96
CA ASP A 138 -27.01 18.52 20.89
C ASP A 138 -27.96 17.37 21.33
N GLY A 139 -27.46 16.12 21.35
CA GLY A 139 -28.16 14.95 21.90
C GLY A 139 -27.80 14.61 23.36
N ALA A 140 -26.70 15.16 23.88
CA ALA A 140 -26.21 14.94 25.24
C ALA A 140 -26.84 15.89 26.28
N ASP A 141 -27.49 16.97 25.83
CA ASP A 141 -28.30 17.90 26.65
C ASP A 141 -29.54 17.25 27.32
N GLN A 142 -29.76 15.95 27.13
CA GLN A 142 -30.78 15.15 27.84
C GLN A 142 -30.21 14.26 28.96
N LEU A 143 -28.97 14.45 29.38
CA LEU A 143 -28.53 13.90 30.67
C LEU A 143 -29.12 14.75 31.80
N PRO A 144 -29.86 14.17 32.76
CA PRO A 144 -30.42 14.95 33.86
C PRO A 144 -29.29 15.60 34.66
N ALA A 145 -29.23 16.92 34.60
CA ALA A 145 -28.47 17.75 35.51
C ALA A 145 -29.15 17.73 36.89
N ASP A 146 -28.99 16.64 37.64
CA ASP A 146 -29.34 16.64 39.05
C ASP A 146 -28.50 15.63 39.84
N GLY A 147 -27.66 16.16 40.71
CA GLY A 147 -27.19 15.45 41.90
C GLY A 147 -25.71 15.07 41.97
N ALA A 148 -24.83 16.04 42.15
CA ALA A 148 -23.67 15.90 43.06
C ALA A 148 -23.06 17.28 43.34
N GLU A 149 -23.58 17.94 44.38
CA GLU A 149 -22.89 19.03 45.05
C GLU A 149 -21.59 18.51 45.67
N ASP A 150 -20.54 19.34 45.54
CA ASP A 150 -19.51 19.62 46.54
C ASP A 150 -18.70 18.44 47.12
N SER A 151 -17.47 18.25 46.62
CA SER A 151 -16.26 17.93 47.40
C SER A 151 -15.05 17.85 46.46
N VAL A 152 -14.44 19.00 46.15
CA VAL A 152 -13.07 19.02 45.64
C VAL A 152 -12.15 19.00 46.85
N ASP A 153 -11.72 17.81 47.27
CA ASP A 153 -10.66 17.66 48.27
C ASP A 153 -9.38 17.15 47.56
N GLN A 154 -8.55 18.14 47.24
CA GLN A 154 -7.08 18.19 47.17
C GLN A 154 -6.26 16.93 46.75
N PRO A 155 -5.34 17.04 45.77
CA PRO A 155 -4.34 16.00 45.51
C PRO A 155 -3.34 15.88 46.68
N PRO A 156 -2.84 14.67 47.02
CA PRO A 156 -1.82 14.56 48.06
C PRO A 156 -0.55 15.28 47.62
N ALA A 157 -0.14 16.24 48.45
CA ALA A 157 1.08 17.02 48.30
C ALA A 157 2.30 16.09 48.32
N ALA A 158 3.19 16.26 47.33
CA ALA A 158 4.56 15.81 47.41
C ALA A 158 5.27 16.61 48.52
N GLY A 159 5.63 15.93 49.61
CA GLY A 159 6.46 16.46 50.68
C GLY A 159 7.68 15.57 50.85
N ASP A 160 8.81 16.03 50.33
CA ASP A 160 10.14 15.61 50.75
C ASP A 160 10.36 16.12 52.18
N GLU A 161 10.65 15.25 53.15
CA GLU A 161 11.55 15.59 54.27
C GLU A 161 12.45 14.41 54.62
N ASP A 162 13.71 14.62 54.27
CA ASP A 162 14.93 14.05 54.80
C ASP A 162 14.93 14.01 56.34
N SER A 163 15.20 12.83 56.92
CA SER A 163 15.72 12.70 58.27
C SER A 163 16.46 11.37 58.41
N ALA A 164 17.77 11.48 58.27
CA ALA A 164 18.76 10.50 58.68
C ALA A 164 18.59 10.08 60.14
N ASP A 165 18.64 8.78 60.43
CA ASP A 165 19.30 8.28 61.65
C ASP A 165 19.70 6.79 61.48
N GLN A 166 21.00 6.57 61.26
CA GLN A 166 21.73 5.34 61.56
C GLN A 166 22.61 5.64 62.79
N PRO A 167 23.09 4.67 63.60
CA PRO A 167 22.90 3.21 63.61
C PRO A 167 22.64 2.67 65.06
N PRO A 168 22.91 1.38 65.37
CA PRO A 168 24.24 1.09 65.88
C PRO A 168 24.91 -0.16 65.29
N ALA A 169 26.24 -0.12 65.30
CA ALA A 169 27.11 -1.24 65.03
C ALA A 169 27.11 -2.27 66.18
N SER A 170 27.23 -3.55 65.84
CA SER A 170 28.35 -4.43 66.24
C SER A 170 27.91 -5.87 66.51
N GLY A 171 28.50 -6.79 65.74
CA GLY A 171 29.17 -7.97 66.29
C GLY A 171 28.35 -9.20 66.64
N ALA A 172 28.41 -10.21 65.76
CA ALA A 172 28.94 -11.55 66.06
C ALA A 172 29.16 -12.30 64.74
#